data_AF-W4LWM5-F1
#
_entry.id   AF-W4LWM5-F1
#
_cell.length_a   1.000
_cell.length_b   1.000
_cell.length_c   1.000
_cell.angle_alpha   90.00
_cell.angle_beta   90.00
_cell.angle_gamma   90.00
#
_symmetry.space_group_name_H-M   'P 1'
#
loop_
_entity.id
_entity.type
_entity.pdbx_description
1 polymer ?
#
loop_
_entity_poly.entity_id
_entity_poly.type
_entity_poly.pdbx_seq_one_letter_code
_entity_poly.pdbx_strand_id
1 'polypeptide(L)' 'MKNNRELMQIHVEALFTYDAMGHLYRVNEPGGAVAPRFFLGRTAAGHEWRFRHDVD' A
#
# COMPACT_ATOMS: atom_id res chain seq x y z
N MET A 1 6.26 7.31 19.85
CA MET A 1 4.92 6.73 19.54
C MET A 1 4.65 7.02 18.07
N LYS A 2 4.19 6.04 17.28
CA LYS A 2 3.95 6.26 15.84
C LYS A 2 2.72 7.15 15.63
N ASN A 3 2.78 8.07 14.69
CA ASN A 3 1.64 8.89 14.28
C ASN A 3 0.73 8.12 13.30
N ASN A 4 -0.45 8.68 12.99
CA ASN A 4 -1.42 7.99 12.15
C ASN A 4 -0.92 7.71 10.73
N ARG A 5 -0.03 8.55 10.19
CA ARG A 5 0.56 8.35 8.86
C ARG A 5 1.55 7.18 8.86
N GLU A 6 2.41 7.10 9.87
CA GLU A 6 3.34 5.98 10.05
C GLU A 6 2.59 4.66 10.25
N LEU A 7 1.47 4.68 10.99
CA LEU A 7 0.60 3.51 11.12
C LEU A 7 -0.05 3.12 9.80
N MET A 8 -0.46 4.09 8.97
CA MET A 8 -1.01 3.83 7.65
C MET A 8 0.04 3.21 6.70
N GLN A 9 1.29 3.67 6.76
CA GLN A 9 2.40 3.08 5.99
C GLN A 9 2.62 1.61 6.35
N ILE A 10 2.69 1.30 7.66
CA ILE A 10 2.81 -0.08 8.14
C ILE A 10 1.61 -0.92 7.71
N HIS A 11 0.40 -0.36 7.75
CA HIS A 11 -0.81 -1.06 7.33
C HIS A 11 -0.74 -1.45 5.84
N VAL A 12 -0.34 -0.53 4.95
CA VAL A 12 -0.27 -0.83 3.52
C VAL A 12 0.90 -1.78 3.20
N GLU A 13 2.04 -1.67 3.89
CA GLU A 13 3.18 -2.61 3.78
C GLU A 13 2.85 -4.02 4.30
N ALA A 14 1.98 -4.13 5.31
CA ALA A 14 1.49 -5.42 5.78
C ALA A 14 0.55 -6.09 4.77
N LEU A 15 -0.17 -5.31 3.95
CA LEU A 15 -1.12 -5.82 2.98
C LEU A 15 -0.49 -6.13 1.62
N PHE A 16 0.48 -5.33 1.17
CA PHE A 16 0.98 -5.37 -0.20
C PHE A 16 2.50 -5.24 -0.29
N THR A 17 3.06 -5.88 -1.30
CA THR A 17 4.43 -5.66 -1.76
C THR A 17 4.45 -4.57 -2.82
N TYR A 18 5.64 -3.98 -3.02
CA TYR A 18 5.85 -2.90 -3.98
C TYR A 18 6.86 -3.28 -5.05
N ASP A 19 6.71 -2.67 -6.22
CA ASP A 19 7.77 -2.66 -7.22
C ASP A 19 8.89 -1.67 -6.84
N ALA A 20 9.92 -1.58 -7.69
CA ALA A 20 11.03 -0.65 -7.49
C ALA A 20 10.62 0.84 -7.53
N MET A 21 9.44 1.16 -8.07
CA MET A 21 8.89 2.52 -8.13
C MET A 21 7.94 2.83 -6.97
N GLY A 22 7.66 1.85 -6.10
CA GLY A 22 6.74 2.01 -4.97
C GLY A 22 5.26 1.81 -5.31
N HIS A 23 4.95 1.28 -6.50
CA HIS A 23 3.58 0.90 -6.88
C HIS A 23 3.21 -0.44 -6.29
N LEU A 24 1.91 -0.70 -6.12
CA LEU A 24 1.43 -1.99 -5.63
C LEU A 24 1.80 -3.10 -6.62
N TYR A 25 2.32 -4.21 -6.11
CA TYR A 25 2.71 -5.38 -6.92
C TYR A 25 1.84 -6.60 -6.60
N ARG A 26 1.95 -7.16 -5.39
CA ARG A 26 1.17 -8.34 -4.94
C ARG A 26 0.64 -8.17 -3.53
N VAL A 27 -0.32 -9.00 -3.14
CA VAL A 27 -0.69 -9.18 -1.71
C VAL A 27 0.52 -9.74 -0.95
N ASN A 28 0.80 -9.19 0.23
CA ASN A 28 1.93 -9.57 1.08
C ASN A 28 1.61 -10.80 1.94
N GLU A 29 1.24 -11.89 1.27
CA GLU A 29 1.00 -13.21 1.87
C GLU A 29 1.80 -14.26 1.09
N PRO A 30 2.10 -15.44 1.68
CA PRO A 30 2.75 -16.53 0.95
C PRO A 30 1.95 -16.92 -0.31
N GLY A 31 2.59 -16.80 -1.48
CA GLY A 31 1.92 -17.04 -2.77
C GLY A 31 0.93 -15.95 -3.19
N GLY A 32 0.91 -14.80 -2.52
CA GLY A 32 -0.13 -13.78 -2.57
C GLY A 32 -0.56 -13.36 -3.97
N ALA A 33 -1.86 -13.10 -4.14
CA ALA A 33 -2.45 -12.75 -5.42
C ALA A 33 -1.95 -11.38 -5.96
N VAL A 34 -2.44 -11.01 -7.13
CA VAL A 34 -2.24 -9.66 -7.69
C VAL A 34 -2.83 -8.62 -6.72
N ALA A 35 -2.13 -7.51 -6.50
CA ALA A 35 -2.62 -6.43 -5.65
C ALA A 35 -3.91 -5.78 -6.21
N PRO A 36 -4.71 -5.07 -5.40
CA PRO A 36 -5.77 -4.19 -5.89
C PRO A 36 -5.23 -3.12 -6.84
N ARG A 37 -6.08 -2.62 -7.74
CA ARG A 37 -5.68 -1.56 -8.70
C ARG A 37 -5.38 -0.23 -8.02
N PHE A 38 -6.04 0.06 -6.90
CA PHE A 38 -5.91 1.31 -6.18
C PHE A 38 -6.08 1.08 -4.68
N PHE A 39 -5.26 1.75 -3.89
CA PHE A 39 -5.38 1.85 -2.45
C PHE A 39 -5.55 3.33 -2.06
N LEU A 40 -6.47 3.61 -1.14
CA LEU A 40 -6.63 4.92 -0.50
C LEU A 40 -6.74 4.74 1.02
N GLY A 41 -5.71 5.16 1.73
CA GLY A 41 -5.72 5.30 3.18
C GLY A 41 -5.94 6.76 3.56
N ARG A 42 -6.94 7.04 4.42
CA ARG A 42 -7.14 8.37 5.00
C ARG A 42 -6.90 8.33 6.49
N THR A 43 -6.19 9.34 6.99
CA THR A 43 -5.91 9.52 8.42
C THR A 43 -6.10 10.98 8.80
N ALA A 44 -6.12 11.28 10.10
CA ALA A 44 -6.11 12.67 10.58
C ALA A 44 -4.81 13.43 10.19
N ALA A 45 -3.73 12.73 9.84
CA ALA A 45 -2.45 13.33 9.46
C ALA A 45 -2.28 13.51 7.94
N GLY A 46 -3.28 13.09 7.13
CA GLY A 46 -3.21 13.14 5.68
C GLY A 46 -3.75 11.88 5.01
N HIS A 47 -3.45 11.74 3.73
CA HIS A 47 -3.86 10.60 2.91
C HIS A 47 -2.65 9.92 2.27
N GLU A 48 -2.74 8.61 2.08
CA GLU A 48 -1.78 7.78 1.37
C GLU A 48 -2.55 7.08 0.24
N TRP A 49 -2.04 7.14 -0.98
CA TRP A 49 -2.65 6.49 -2.12
C TRP A 49 -1.59 5.84 -2.99
N ARG A 50 -1.94 4.70 -3.58
CA ARG A 50 -1.05 3.95 -4.46
C ARG A 50 -1.84 3.29 -5.56
N PHE A 51 -1.28 3.33 -6.76
CA PHE A 51 -1.76 2.52 -7.89
C PHE A 51 -0.95 1.24 -7.99
N ARG A 52 -1.54 0.23 -8.63
CA ARG A 52 -0.81 -0.96 -9.05
C ARG A 52 0.09 -0.65 -10.22
N HIS A 53 1.20 -1.36 -10.32
CA HIS A 53 2.25 -1.16 -11.33
C HIS A 53 1.77 -1.22 -12.81
N ASP A 54 0.58 -1.73 -13.07
CA ASP A 54 -0.02 -1.92 -14.40
C ASP A 54 -1.25 -1.03 -14.64
N VAL A 55 -1.41 0.06 -13.88
CA VAL A 55 -2.51 1.03 -14.02
C VAL A 55 -1.99 2.32 -14.64
N ASP A 56 -2.41 2.60 -15.87
CA ASP A 56 -2.24 3.88 -16.58
C ASP A 56 -3.34 4.89 -16.23
#